data_AF-A0A945HY69-F1
#
_entry.id   AF-A0A945HY69-F1
#
_cell.length_a   1.000
_cell.length_b   1.000
_cell.length_c   1.000
_cell.angle_alpha   90.00
_cell.angle_beta   90.00
_cell.angle_gamma   90.00
#
_symmetry.space_group_name_H-M   'P 1'
#
loop_
_entity.id
_entity.type
_entity.pdbx_description
1 polymer ?
#
loop_
_entity_poly.entity_id
_entity_poly.type
_entity_poly.pdbx_seq_one_letter_code
_entity_poly.pdbx_strand_id
1 'polypeptide(L)'
;MKERILLLSIVILFVACKTEHKKELSYLSFGGEISNKELLSNDQVVETYKNLKVGDTINMKFSATVNEVCQAKGCWMLLDIGAEEAMVKFKDYGFFMPKNIADKEVIVNGKAFVSEVSIEEQRHY
;
A
#
# COMPACT_ATOMS: atom_id res chain seq x y z
N MET A 1 -17.35 30.67 62.40
CA MET A 1 -17.77 30.08 61.11
C MET A 1 -17.36 30.99 59.96
N LYS A 2 -16.15 30.87 59.42
CA LYS A 2 -15.83 31.43 58.08
C LYS A 2 -14.50 31.00 57.43
N GLU A 3 -13.77 30.05 58.00
CA GLU A 3 -12.37 29.79 57.58
C GLU A 3 -12.16 28.47 56.81
N ARG A 4 -13.22 27.81 56.31
CA ARG A 4 -13.10 26.48 55.65
C ARG A 4 -13.74 26.39 54.26
N ILE A 5 -13.69 27.48 53.50
CA ILE A 5 -14.16 27.50 52.10
C ILE A 5 -13.06 28.12 51.23
N LEU A 6 -11.91 27.44 51.07
CA LEU A 6 -10.94 27.82 50.03
C LEU A 6 -9.96 26.71 49.62
N LEU A 7 -10.33 25.42 49.77
CA LEU A 7 -9.44 24.30 49.44
C LEU A 7 -10.18 23.17 48.70
N LEU A 8 -10.95 23.50 47.66
CA LEU A 8 -11.69 22.48 46.90
C LEU A 8 -11.73 22.70 45.37
N SER A 9 -10.88 23.54 44.80
CA SER A 9 -11.00 23.96 43.39
C SER A 9 -9.73 23.87 42.52
N ILE A 10 -8.68 23.12 42.92
CA ILE A 10 -7.41 23.04 42.15
C ILE A 10 -7.02 21.64 41.65
N VAL A 11 -7.91 20.64 41.72
CA VAL A 11 -7.61 19.28 41.21
C VAL A 11 -8.54 18.89 40.06
N ILE A 12 -8.65 19.71 39.01
CA ILE A 12 -9.33 19.34 37.75
C ILE A 12 -8.58 19.90 36.52
N LEU A 13 -7.25 19.77 36.46
CA LEU A 13 -6.48 20.25 35.29
C LEU A 13 -5.51 19.24 34.66
N PHE A 14 -5.61 17.95 35.00
CA PHE A 14 -4.68 16.93 34.48
C PHE A 14 -5.35 15.77 33.73
N VAL A 15 -6.49 15.99 33.08
CA VAL A 15 -7.03 15.03 32.10
C VAL A 15 -7.23 15.71 30.75
N ALA A 16 -6.16 16.31 30.23
CA ALA A 16 -6.02 16.52 28.80
C ALA A 16 -5.72 15.15 28.18
N CYS A 17 -6.77 14.42 27.82
CA CYS A 17 -6.67 13.23 26.99
C CYS A 17 -5.82 13.57 25.76
N LYS A 18 -4.64 12.96 25.63
CA LYS A 18 -3.95 12.81 24.35
C LYS A 18 -4.82 11.93 23.47
N THR A 19 -5.79 12.55 22.80
CA THR A 19 -6.55 11.90 21.74
C THR A 19 -5.63 11.89 20.53
N GLU A 20 -4.90 10.79 20.35
CA GLU A 20 -4.16 10.55 19.11
C GLU A 20 -5.17 10.41 17.97
N HIS A 21 -5.28 11.48 17.17
CA HIS A 21 -6.07 11.50 15.95
C HIS A 21 -5.41 10.55 14.95
N LYS A 22 -5.81 9.28 14.95
CA LYS A 22 -5.48 8.35 13.87
C LYS A 22 -6.08 8.92 12.58
N LYS A 23 -5.21 9.40 11.68
CA LYS A 23 -5.59 9.88 10.35
C LYS A 23 -6.25 8.73 9.61
N GLU A 24 -7.57 8.78 9.46
CA GLU A 24 -8.33 7.80 8.70
C GLU A 24 -8.01 8.03 7.21
N LEU A 25 -7.06 7.26 6.69
CA LEU A 25 -6.72 7.25 5.28
C LEU A 25 -7.86 6.56 4.51
N SER A 26 -8.62 7.34 3.75
CA SER A 26 -9.63 6.83 2.82
C SER A 26 -8.95 6.42 1.52
N TYR A 27 -9.01 5.12 1.20
CA TYR A 27 -8.47 4.55 -0.04
C TYR A 27 -9.60 4.30 -1.04
N LEU A 28 -9.35 4.60 -2.31
CA LEU A 28 -10.17 4.07 -3.41
C LEU A 28 -9.79 2.60 -3.62
N SER A 29 -10.74 1.69 -3.39
CA SER A 29 -10.52 0.25 -3.54
C SER A 29 -10.96 -0.22 -4.93
N PHE A 30 -10.19 -1.13 -5.51
CA PHE A 30 -10.48 -1.79 -6.78
C PHE A 30 -10.32 -3.30 -6.59
N GLY A 31 -11.29 -4.07 -7.08
CA GLY A 31 -11.33 -5.52 -6.87
C GLY A 31 -11.86 -5.89 -5.48
N GLY A 32 -11.13 -6.77 -4.78
CA GLY A 32 -11.50 -7.18 -3.41
C GLY A 32 -11.12 -6.14 -2.36
N GLU A 33 -11.76 -6.22 -1.19
CA GLU A 33 -11.40 -5.35 -0.05
C GLU A 33 -9.98 -5.66 0.45
N ILE A 34 -9.20 -4.61 0.69
CA ILE A 34 -7.82 -4.69 1.17
C ILE A 34 -7.68 -3.81 2.41
N SER A 35 -7.03 -4.34 3.44
CA SER A 35 -6.66 -3.56 4.64
C SER A 35 -5.26 -2.98 4.52
N ASN A 36 -5.06 -1.81 5.14
CA ASN A 36 -3.75 -1.15 5.28
C ASN A 36 -2.90 -1.69 6.46
N LYS A 37 -3.16 -2.93 6.88
CA LYS A 37 -2.42 -3.61 7.96
C LYS A 37 -1.50 -4.67 7.36
N GLU A 38 -0.44 -5.03 8.06
CA GLU A 38 0.45 -6.15 7.69
C GLU A 38 0.98 -6.01 6.26
N LEU A 39 1.59 -4.85 5.98
CA LEU A 39 2.20 -4.54 4.69
C LEU A 39 3.70 -4.86 4.77
N LEU A 40 4.24 -5.54 3.77
CA LEU A 40 5.69 -5.68 3.63
C LEU A 40 6.31 -4.33 3.25
N SER A 41 7.53 -4.09 3.73
CA SER A 41 8.37 -2.99 3.25
C SER A 41 8.96 -3.30 1.87
N ASN A 42 9.41 -2.27 1.15
CA ASN A 42 10.11 -2.45 -0.13
C ASN A 42 11.29 -3.40 -0.02
N ASP A 43 12.10 -3.29 1.04
CA ASP A 43 13.23 -4.22 1.27
C ASP A 43 12.77 -5.66 1.43
N GLN A 44 11.66 -5.90 2.14
CA GLN A 44 11.08 -7.24 2.29
C GLN A 44 10.53 -7.77 0.97
N VAL A 45 9.93 -6.91 0.14
CA VAL A 45 9.43 -7.27 -1.20
C VAL A 45 10.59 -7.67 -2.11
N VAL A 46 11.66 -6.86 -2.16
CA VAL A 46 12.86 -7.16 -2.95
C VAL A 46 13.51 -8.47 -2.49
N GLU A 47 13.68 -8.65 -1.18
CA GLU A 47 14.24 -9.89 -0.63
C GLU A 47 13.35 -11.09 -0.97
N THR A 48 12.04 -10.92 -0.92
CA THR A 48 11.09 -11.94 -1.32
C THR A 48 11.28 -12.34 -2.78
N TYR A 49 11.38 -11.38 -3.71
CA TYR A 49 11.63 -11.66 -5.13
C TYR A 49 12.95 -12.37 -5.38
N LYS A 50 14.04 -11.99 -4.70
CA LYS A 50 15.35 -12.65 -4.83
C LYS A 50 15.33 -14.13 -4.48
N ASN A 51 14.40 -14.54 -3.63
CA ASN A 51 14.25 -15.92 -3.18
C ASN A 51 13.25 -16.74 -4.02
N LEU A 52 12.53 -16.12 -4.97
CA LEU A 52 11.61 -16.81 -5.88
C LEU A 52 12.34 -17.36 -7.10
N LYS A 53 11.96 -18.56 -7.51
CA LYS A 53 12.37 -19.17 -8.78
C LYS A 53 11.19 -19.20 -9.75
N VAL A 54 11.49 -19.40 -11.03
CA VAL A 54 10.47 -19.60 -12.06
C VAL A 54 9.58 -20.79 -11.67
N GLY A 55 8.27 -20.56 -11.61
CA GLY A 55 7.28 -21.53 -11.16
C GLY A 55 6.85 -21.39 -9.70
N ASP A 56 7.62 -20.68 -8.87
CA ASP A 56 7.19 -20.36 -7.51
C ASP A 56 6.08 -19.30 -7.54
N THR A 57 5.19 -19.37 -6.55
CA THR A 57 4.15 -18.37 -6.37
C THR A 57 3.86 -18.21 -4.90
N ILE A 58 3.81 -16.96 -4.46
CA ILE A 58 3.52 -16.61 -3.07
C ILE A 58 2.45 -15.52 -3.02
N ASN A 59 1.73 -15.44 -1.91
CA ASN A 59 0.84 -14.32 -1.66
C ASN A 59 1.62 -13.19 -0.98
N MET A 60 1.46 -11.98 -1.47
CA MET A 60 2.19 -10.81 -0.98
C MET A 60 1.29 -9.59 -0.97
N LYS A 61 1.45 -8.77 0.07
CA LYS A 61 0.76 -7.49 0.22
C LYS A 61 1.74 -6.42 0.68
N PHE A 62 1.79 -5.31 -0.06
CA PHE A 62 2.72 -4.22 0.22
C PHE A 62 2.17 -2.88 -0.28
N SER A 63 2.75 -1.79 0.23
CA SER A 63 2.52 -0.42 -0.26
C SER A 63 3.70 0.01 -1.11
N ALA A 64 3.45 0.70 -2.20
CA ALA A 64 4.50 1.30 -3.03
C ALA A 64 3.96 2.49 -3.82
N THR A 65 4.87 3.35 -4.27
CA THR A 65 4.55 4.46 -5.17
C THR A 65 4.42 3.94 -6.60
N VAL A 66 3.42 4.41 -7.34
CA VAL A 66 3.28 4.10 -8.77
C VAL A 66 4.22 4.98 -9.58
N ASN A 67 5.19 4.38 -10.27
CA ASN A 67 6.04 5.08 -11.23
C ASN A 67 5.31 5.28 -12.56
N GLU A 68 4.67 4.21 -13.06
CA GLU A 68 4.00 4.23 -14.35
C GLU A 68 2.72 3.38 -14.32
N VAL A 69 1.76 3.78 -15.14
CA VAL A 69 0.56 3.00 -15.43
C VAL A 69 0.36 2.93 -16.93
N CYS A 70 -0.13 1.80 -17.42
CA CYS A 70 -0.48 1.64 -18.83
C CYS A 70 -1.43 2.74 -19.31
N GLN A 71 -0.95 3.63 -20.18
CA GLN A 71 -1.76 4.74 -20.68
C GLN A 71 -2.81 4.31 -21.70
N ALA A 72 -2.73 3.10 -22.27
CA ALA A 72 -3.75 2.58 -23.17
C ALA A 72 -5.05 2.28 -22.42
N LYS A 73 -4.98 1.41 -21.40
CA LYS A 73 -6.17 0.90 -20.70
C LYS A 73 -6.04 0.83 -19.17
N GLY A 74 -4.88 1.13 -18.58
CA GLY A 74 -4.66 0.95 -17.14
C GLY A 74 -4.61 -0.52 -16.72
N CYS A 75 -4.18 -1.42 -17.60
CA CYS A 75 -4.16 -2.87 -17.36
C CYS A 75 -2.95 -3.36 -16.57
N TRP A 76 -1.90 -2.54 -16.46
CA TRP A 76 -0.71 -2.80 -15.65
C TRP A 76 -0.20 -1.51 -15.03
N MET A 77 0.60 -1.64 -13.97
CA MET A 77 1.35 -0.54 -13.35
C MET A 77 2.74 -1.01 -12.90
N LEU A 78 3.71 -0.09 -12.90
CA LEU A 78 5.05 -0.28 -12.35
C LEU A 78 5.13 0.43 -11.00
N LEU A 79 5.54 -0.32 -9.98
CA LEU A 79 5.64 0.16 -8.61
C LEU A 79 7.10 0.30 -8.19
N ASP A 80 7.43 1.41 -7.55
CA ASP A 80 8.74 1.66 -6.95
C ASP A 80 8.94 0.77 -5.73
N ILE A 81 9.85 -0.20 -5.85
CA ILE A 81 10.31 -1.05 -4.76
C ILE A 81 11.79 -0.78 -4.41
N GLY A 82 12.32 0.39 -4.76
CA GLY A 82 13.69 0.83 -4.50
C GLY A 82 14.57 0.80 -5.75
N ALA A 83 15.55 -0.09 -5.79
CA ALA A 83 16.47 -0.19 -6.93
C ALA A 83 15.87 -0.86 -8.17
N GLU A 84 14.74 -1.52 -8.01
CA GLU A 84 14.00 -2.25 -9.05
C GLU A 84 12.53 -1.82 -9.04
N GLU A 85 11.77 -2.26 -10.04
CA GLU A 85 10.33 -2.00 -10.14
C GLU A 85 9.53 -3.31 -10.10
N ALA A 86 8.40 -3.30 -9.38
CA ALA A 86 7.45 -4.40 -9.42
C ALA A 86 6.37 -4.12 -10.47
N MET A 87 6.26 -4.99 -11.48
CA MET A 87 5.14 -4.94 -12.41
C MET A 87 3.91 -5.64 -11.84
N VAL A 88 2.81 -4.91 -11.73
CA VAL A 88 1.52 -5.43 -11.28
C VAL A 88 0.55 -5.49 -12.45
N LYS A 89 -0.03 -6.68 -12.66
CA LYS A 89 -1.09 -6.94 -13.64
C LYS A 89 -2.33 -7.41 -12.91
N PHE A 90 -3.50 -7.02 -13.39
CA PHE A 90 -4.76 -7.37 -12.74
C PHE A 90 -5.30 -8.69 -13.29
N LYS A 91 -5.61 -9.61 -12.38
CA LYS A 91 -6.12 -10.95 -12.73
C LYS A 91 -7.39 -10.82 -13.55
N ASP A 92 -7.46 -11.61 -14.62
CA ASP A 92 -8.63 -11.73 -15.49
C ASP A 92 -9.10 -10.39 -16.10
N TYR A 93 -8.25 -9.36 -16.12
CA TYR A 93 -8.64 -7.99 -16.49
C TYR A 93 -9.85 -7.46 -15.71
N GLY A 94 -10.02 -7.93 -14.46
CA GLY A 94 -11.23 -7.65 -13.67
C GLY A 94 -11.45 -6.17 -13.33
N PHE A 95 -10.41 -5.34 -13.46
CA PHE A 95 -10.46 -3.90 -13.26
C PHE A 95 -9.28 -3.19 -13.93
N PHE A 96 -9.40 -1.86 -14.04
CA PHE A 96 -8.42 -0.98 -14.68
C PHE A 96 -8.07 0.19 -13.76
N MET A 97 -6.78 0.55 -13.71
CA MET A 97 -6.34 1.68 -12.91
C MET A 97 -6.65 3.02 -13.58
N PRO A 98 -6.93 4.08 -12.78
CA PRO A 98 -6.93 5.45 -13.29
C PRO A 98 -5.58 5.77 -13.94
N LYS A 99 -5.60 6.37 -15.14
CA LYS A 99 -4.37 6.67 -15.90
C LYS A 99 -3.50 7.77 -15.27
N ASN A 100 -4.07 8.51 -14.32
CA ASN A 100 -3.45 9.61 -13.60
C ASN A 100 -2.98 9.21 -12.18
N ILE A 101 -2.72 7.93 -11.96
CA ILE A 101 -2.28 7.35 -10.68
C ILE A 101 -0.76 7.43 -10.47
N ALA A 102 0.03 7.91 -11.44
CA ALA A 102 1.46 8.13 -11.24
C ALA A 102 1.72 9.02 -10.00
N ASP A 103 2.82 8.74 -9.30
CA ASP A 103 3.24 9.38 -8.04
C ASP A 103 2.26 9.19 -6.87
N LYS A 104 1.28 8.30 -6.99
CA LYS A 104 0.38 7.94 -5.88
C LYS A 104 0.88 6.70 -5.17
N GLU A 105 0.71 6.69 -3.86
CA GLU A 105 0.89 5.50 -3.05
C GLU A 105 -0.31 4.56 -3.21
N VAL A 106 -0.03 3.28 -3.47
CA VAL A 106 -1.05 2.24 -3.60
C VAL A 106 -0.72 1.06 -2.71
N ILE A 107 -1.75 0.38 -2.23
CA ILE A 107 -1.62 -0.91 -1.55
C ILE A 107 -2.07 -1.99 -2.52
N VAL A 108 -1.18 -2.95 -2.79
CA VAL A 108 -1.47 -4.10 -3.63
C VAL A 108 -1.48 -5.37 -2.80
N ASN A 109 -2.41 -6.27 -3.12
CA ASN A 109 -2.50 -7.60 -2.53
C ASN A 109 -2.72 -8.61 -3.66
N GLY A 110 -1.80 -9.54 -3.83
CA GLY A 110 -1.85 -10.48 -4.93
C GLY A 110 -0.83 -11.59 -4.85
N LYS A 111 -0.63 -12.24 -5.99
CA LYS A 111 0.33 -13.32 -6.15
C LYS A 111 1.61 -12.77 -6.79
N ALA A 112 2.73 -12.91 -6.09
CA ALA A 112 4.05 -12.58 -6.62
C ALA A 112 4.71 -13.84 -7.17
N PHE A 113 5.35 -13.71 -8.33
CA PHE A 113 6.06 -14.77 -9.03
C PHE A 113 7.12 -14.16 -9.96
N VAL A 114 8.09 -14.96 -10.39
CA VAL A 114 9.07 -14.60 -11.42
C VAL A 114 8.78 -15.43 -12.67
N SER A 115 8.81 -14.79 -13.85
CA SER A 115 8.57 -15.46 -15.13
C SER A 115 9.47 -14.88 -16.21
N GLU A 116 9.90 -15.73 -17.14
CA GLU A 116 10.55 -15.28 -18.38
C GLU A 116 9.49 -14.77 -19.35
N VAL A 117 9.74 -13.59 -19.93
CA VAL A 117 8.84 -12.92 -20.86
C VAL A 117 9.52 -12.81 -22.22
N SER A 118 8.88 -13.30 -23.27
CA SER A 118 9.43 -13.23 -24.63
C SER A 118 9.58 -11.78 -25.12
N ILE A 119 10.51 -11.53 -26.05
CA ILE A 119 10.71 -10.19 -26.65
C ILE A 119 9.43 -9.67 -27.31
N GLU A 120 8.65 -10.56 -27.93
CA GLU A 120 7.39 -10.20 -28.56
C GLU A 120 6.39 -9.70 -27.52
N GLU A 121 6.25 -10.40 -26.40
CA GLU A 121 5.36 -9.99 -25.31
C GLU A 121 5.80 -8.67 -24.67
N GLN A 122 7.10 -8.43 -24.56
CA GLN A 122 7.64 -7.17 -24.04
C GLN A 122 7.21 -5.93 -24.86
N ARG A 123 6.90 -6.09 -26.15
CA ARG A 123 6.41 -4.98 -27.00
C ARG A 123 4.97 -4.56 -26.71
N HIS A 124 4.25 -5.33 -25.90
CA HIS A 124 2.87 -5.05 -25.51
C HIS A 124 2.74 -4.34 -24.15
N TYR A 125 3.85 -4.22 -23.42
CA TYR A 125 3.96 -3.38 -22.23
C TYR A 125 4.39 -1.99 -22.66
#